data_AF-A0A3N5CPS8-F1
#
_entry.id   AF-A0A3N5CPS8-F1
#
_cell.length_a   1.000
_cell.length_b   1.000
_cell.length_c   1.000
_cell.angle_alpha   90.00
_cell.angle_beta   90.00
_cell.angle_gamma   90.00
#
_symmetry.space_group_name_H-M   'P 1'
#
loop_
_entity.id
_entity.type
_entity.pdbx_description
1 polymer ?
#
loop_
_entity_poly.entity_id
_entity_poly.type
_entity_poly.pdbx_seq_one_letter_code
_entity_poly.pdbx_strand_id
1 'polypeptide(L)'
;MQKSYRTGGVGMLPAAPGTYLVHAYFDDNQVDLVKIVVVGWQVSPDRRLVPLVIDPRATDEEPWFVIHPCGRVESHDGRGWVDVDDWIDEEKRNRREAA
;
A
#
# COMPACT_ATOMS: atom_id res chain seq x y z
N MET A 1 41.33 -3.19 1.01
CA MET A 1 40.02 -3.65 0.48
C MET A 1 38.95 -3.23 1.48
N GLN A 2 38.28 -2.11 1.22
CA GLN A 2 37.25 -1.57 2.12
C GLN A 2 36.01 -2.47 1.99
N LYS A 3 35.58 -3.14 3.07
CA LYS A 3 34.39 -3.99 3.05
C LYS A 3 33.17 -3.08 2.84
N SER A 4 32.59 -3.09 1.64
CA SER A 4 31.30 -2.47 1.37
C SER A 4 30.22 -3.32 2.04
N TYR A 5 29.83 -2.95 3.26
CA TYR A 5 28.60 -3.43 3.87
C TYR A 5 27.45 -2.72 3.16
N ARG A 6 27.00 -3.26 2.02
CA ARG A 6 25.68 -2.88 1.51
C ARG A 6 24.68 -3.43 2.50
N THR A 7 23.91 -2.55 3.15
CA THR A 7 22.80 -2.96 4.01
C THR A 7 21.86 -3.83 3.17
N GLY A 8 21.87 -5.14 3.41
CA GLY A 8 21.03 -6.07 2.67
C GLY A 8 19.57 -5.66 2.80
N GLY A 9 18.85 -5.65 1.69
CA GLY A 9 17.43 -5.31 1.64
C GLY A 9 17.10 -3.86 1.30
N VAL A 10 18.07 -2.94 1.22
CA VAL A 10 17.85 -1.58 0.72
C VAL A 10 17.93 -1.56 -0.81
N GLY A 11 16.95 -0.96 -1.48
CA GLY A 11 16.93 -0.86 -2.93
C GLY A 11 15.52 -0.92 -3.52
N MET A 12 15.45 -1.28 -4.80
CA MET A 12 14.18 -1.48 -5.51
C MET A 12 13.92 -2.96 -5.74
N LEU A 13 12.73 -3.42 -5.42
CA LEU A 13 12.28 -4.80 -5.60
C LEU A 13 11.08 -4.83 -6.56
N PRO A 14 10.97 -5.79 -7.49
CA PRO A 14 9.80 -5.90 -8.34
C PRO A 14 8.57 -6.28 -7.52
N ALA A 15 7.41 -5.73 -7.90
CA ALA A 15 6.14 -6.12 -7.29
C ALA A 15 5.60 -7.39 -7.95
N ALA A 16 4.81 -8.16 -7.20
CA ALA A 16 4.13 -9.31 -7.77
C ALA A 16 3.04 -8.85 -8.77
N PRO A 17 2.88 -9.50 -9.93
CA PRO A 17 1.80 -9.17 -10.86
C PRO A 17 0.43 -9.27 -10.20
N GLY A 18 -0.43 -8.26 -10.39
CA GLY A 18 -1.72 -8.15 -9.71
C GLY A 18 -1.67 -7.41 -8.38
N THR A 19 -0.56 -6.73 -8.07
CA THR A 19 -0.45 -5.82 -6.92
C THR A 19 -0.93 -4.41 -7.31
N TYR A 20 -1.83 -3.83 -6.52
CA TYR A 20 -2.40 -2.52 -6.78
C TYR A 20 -2.34 -1.62 -5.57
N LEU A 21 -1.91 -0.38 -5.75
CA LEU A 21 -2.18 0.71 -4.82
C LEU A 21 -3.66 1.05 -4.94
N VAL A 22 -4.36 1.21 -3.82
CA VAL A 22 -5.80 1.45 -3.81
C VAL A 22 -6.15 2.67 -2.96
N HIS A 23 -7.04 3.49 -3.50
CA HIS A 23 -7.72 4.57 -2.78
C HIS A 23 -9.22 4.27 -2.75
N ALA A 24 -9.83 4.38 -1.56
CA ALA A 24 -11.25 4.15 -1.37
C ALA A 24 -12.00 5.48 -1.17
N TYR A 25 -12.99 5.71 -2.03
CA TYR A 25 -13.92 6.83 -1.94
C TYR A 25 -15.25 6.29 -1.42
N PHE A 26 -15.77 6.94 -0.38
CA PHE A 26 -17.03 6.55 0.27
C PHE A 26 -18.04 7.67 0.03
N ASP A 27 -19.12 7.34 -0.66
CA ASP A 27 -20.22 8.26 -0.98
C ASP A 27 -21.53 7.60 -0.58
N ASP A 28 -22.27 8.19 0.37
CA ASP A 28 -23.56 7.84 1.02
C ASP A 28 -23.97 6.36 1.17
N ASN A 29 -23.85 5.51 0.14
CA ASN A 29 -24.08 4.06 0.16
C ASN A 29 -23.15 3.22 -0.75
N GLN A 30 -22.16 3.83 -1.40
CA GLN A 30 -21.24 3.17 -2.32
C GLN A 30 -19.79 3.39 -1.89
N VAL A 31 -18.96 2.38 -2.19
CA VAL A 31 -17.50 2.46 -2.05
C VAL A 31 -16.92 2.29 -3.44
N ASP A 32 -16.22 3.31 -3.92
CA ASP A 32 -15.49 3.25 -5.18
C ASP A 32 -13.99 3.05 -4.90
N LEU A 33 -13.38 2.11 -5.61
CA LEU A 33 -11.98 1.74 -5.45
C LEU A 33 -11.19 2.15 -6.68
N VAL A 34 -10.36 3.18 -6.53
CA VAL A 34 -9.43 3.60 -7.58
C VAL A 34 -8.12 2.84 -7.39
N LYS A 35 -7.72 2.10 -8.43
CA LYS A 35 -6.54 1.21 -8.41
C LYS A 35 -5.47 1.68 -9.37
N ILE A 36 -4.21 1.64 -8.90
CA ILE A 36 -3.03 1.94 -9.71
C ILE A 36 -2.07 0.75 -9.60
N VAL A 37 -1.52 0.29 -10.73
CA VAL A 37 -0.59 -0.83 -10.75
C VAL A 37 0.69 -0.48 -10.00
N VAL A 38 1.07 -1.33 -9.06
CA VAL A 38 2.38 -1.27 -8.40
C VAL A 38 3.39 -2.02 -9.27
N VAL A 39 4.41 -1.32 -9.74
CA VAL A 39 5.48 -1.89 -10.57
C VAL A 39 6.66 -2.40 -9.74
N GLY A 40 6.80 -1.90 -8.51
CA GLY A 40 7.90 -2.25 -7.63
C GLY A 40 7.72 -1.71 -6.23
N TRP A 41 8.76 -1.87 -5.44
CA TRP A 41 8.86 -1.43 -4.06
C TRP A 41 10.20 -0.74 -3.87
N GLN A 42 10.20 0.43 -3.26
CA GLN A 42 11.40 1.06 -2.75
C GLN A 42 11.53 0.73 -1.26
N VAL A 43 12.65 0.14 -0.89
CA VAL A 43 13.00 -0.15 0.50
C VAL A 43 14.11 0.82 0.92
N SER A 44 13.76 1.72 1.84
CA SER A 44 14.68 2.72 2.38
C SER A 44 15.56 2.14 3.50
N PRO A 45 16.72 2.76 3.83
CA PRO A 45 17.60 2.29 4.90
C PRO A 45 16.96 2.23 6.30
N ASP A 46 15.92 3.02 6.52
CA ASP A 46 15.09 3.05 7.73
C ASP A 46 13.99 1.96 7.73
N ARG A 47 14.03 1.05 6.76
CA ARG A 47 13.05 -0.03 6.53
C ARG A 47 11.66 0.46 6.18
N ARG A 48 11.51 1.70 5.74
CA ARG A 48 10.25 2.15 5.12
C ARG A 48 10.11 1.52 3.74
N LEU A 49 8.93 0.97 3.51
CA LEU A 49 8.51 0.42 2.23
C LEU A 49 7.65 1.47 1.54
N VAL A 50 7.95 1.79 0.28
CA VAL A 50 7.14 2.69 -0.54
C VAL A 50 6.80 1.98 -1.83
N PRO A 51 5.52 1.83 -2.20
CA PRO A 51 5.13 1.27 -3.49
C PRO A 51 5.62 2.18 -4.62
N LEU A 52 6.10 1.58 -5.70
CA LEU A 52 6.44 2.29 -6.93
C LEU A 52 5.31 2.11 -7.93
N VAL A 53 4.77 3.21 -8.42
CA VAL A 53 3.64 3.27 -9.36
C VAL A 53 3.95 4.21 -10.51
N ILE A 54 3.12 4.21 -11.55
CA ILE A 54 3.32 5.08 -12.73
C ILE A 54 3.13 6.57 -12.39
N ASP A 55 2.20 6.89 -11.48
CA ASP A 55 1.97 8.24 -10.97
C ASP A 55 2.42 8.34 -9.51
N PRO A 56 3.65 8.81 -9.22
CA PRO A 56 4.20 8.85 -7.86
C PRO A 56 3.36 9.66 -6.86
N ARG A 57 2.55 10.60 -7.34
CA ARG A 57 1.70 11.43 -6.48
C ARG A 57 0.69 10.61 -5.69
N ALA A 58 0.30 9.45 -6.22
CA ALA A 58 -0.61 8.54 -5.54
C ALA A 58 0.01 7.94 -4.26
N THR A 59 1.34 7.94 -4.14
CA THR A 59 2.06 7.39 -2.98
C THR A 59 2.47 8.45 -1.96
N ASP A 60 2.19 9.73 -2.25
CA ASP A 60 2.44 10.83 -1.32
C ASP A 60 1.34 10.95 -0.25
N GLU A 61 0.17 10.34 -0.48
CA GLU A 61 -0.94 10.31 0.46
C GLU A 61 -0.72 9.21 1.52
N GLU A 62 -0.58 9.63 2.78
CA GLU A 62 -0.62 8.73 3.93
C GLU A 62 -2.01 8.80 4.60
N PRO A 63 -2.65 7.68 4.94
CA PRO A 63 -2.17 6.31 4.73
C PRO A 63 -2.34 5.82 3.28
N TRP A 64 -1.33 5.12 2.74
CA TRP A 64 -1.51 4.33 1.51
C TRP A 64 -1.90 2.88 1.81
N PHE A 65 -2.65 2.26 0.89
CA PHE A 65 -3.06 0.86 0.95
C PHE A 65 -2.73 0.11 -0.34
N VAL A 66 -2.29 -1.14 -0.22
CA VAL A 66 -1.97 -2.02 -1.35
C VAL A 66 -2.78 -3.31 -1.27
N ILE A 67 -3.45 -3.67 -2.37
CA ILE A 67 -4.07 -4.98 -2.58
C ILE A 67 -3.04 -5.89 -3.25
N HIS A 68 -2.74 -7.01 -2.60
CA HIS A 68 -1.88 -8.06 -3.14
C HIS A 68 -2.65 -9.01 -4.07
N PRO A 69 -1.95 -9.81 -4.89
CA PRO A 69 -2.59 -10.74 -5.83
C PRO A 69 -3.47 -11.80 -5.13
N CYS A 70 -3.17 -12.11 -3.87
CA CYS A 70 -3.96 -13.03 -3.05
C CYS A 70 -5.24 -12.40 -2.44
N GLY A 71 -5.48 -11.10 -2.67
CA GLY A 71 -6.64 -10.37 -2.11
C GLY A 71 -6.35 -9.65 -0.80
N ARG A 72 -5.27 -10.02 -0.09
CA ARG A 72 -4.82 -9.35 1.14
C ARG A 72 -4.58 -7.87 0.89
N VAL A 73 -4.99 -7.04 1.85
CA VAL A 73 -4.67 -5.61 1.87
C VAL A 73 -3.56 -5.34 2.88
N GLU A 74 -2.62 -4.45 2.56
CA GLU A 74 -1.56 -3.98 3.45
C GLU A 74 -1.48 -2.45 3.45
N SER A 75 -1.16 -1.87 4.60
CA SER A 75 -1.00 -0.43 4.82
C SER A 75 0.48 -0.07 5.04
N HIS A 76 0.80 1.21 4.86
CA HIS A 76 2.13 1.78 5.08
C HIS A 76 2.76 1.51 6.45
N ASP A 77 1.92 1.29 7.47
CA ASP A 77 2.33 1.04 8.85
C ASP A 77 2.45 -0.45 9.20
N GLY A 78 2.29 -1.32 8.21
CA GLY A 78 2.41 -2.77 8.35
C GLY A 78 1.14 -3.46 8.86
N ARG A 79 0.03 -2.73 9.05
CA ARG A 79 -1.29 -3.35 9.21
C ARG A 79 -1.70 -4.07 7.94
N GLY A 80 -2.47 -5.14 8.08
CA GLY A 80 -2.99 -5.87 6.95
C GLY A 80 -4.30 -6.59 7.26
N TRP A 81 -5.09 -6.78 6.20
CA TRP A 81 -6.42 -7.39 6.23
C TRP A 81 -6.42 -8.61 5.33
N VAL A 82 -7.21 -9.63 5.69
CA VAL A 82 -7.26 -10.89 4.97
C VAL A 82 -7.73 -10.68 3.54
N ASP A 83 -8.72 -9.79 3.37
CA ASP A 83 -9.24 -9.38 2.09
C ASP A 83 -9.67 -7.89 2.08
N VAL A 84 -10.23 -7.47 0.95
CA VAL A 84 -10.67 -6.10 0.69
C VAL A 84 -11.93 -5.74 1.50
N ASP A 85 -12.80 -6.71 1.79
CA ASP A 85 -14.06 -6.45 2.49
C ASP A 85 -13.79 -6.17 3.97
N ASP A 86 -12.90 -6.95 4.60
CA ASP A 86 -12.41 -6.72 5.97
C ASP A 86 -11.83 -5.31 6.13
N TRP A 87 -11.03 -4.87 5.15
CA TRP A 87 -10.45 -3.53 5.13
C TRP A 87 -11.51 -2.43 4.96
N ILE A 88 -12.45 -2.60 4.03
CA ILE A 88 -13.53 -1.64 3.79
C ILE A 88 -14.42 -1.46 5.03
N ASP A 89 -14.74 -2.55 5.72
CA ASP A 89 -15.59 -2.49 6.92
C ASP A 89 -14.89 -1.77 8.08
N GLU A 90 -13.58 -1.95 8.24
CA GLU A 90 -12.78 -1.16 9.17
C GLU A 90 -12.75 0.32 8.79
N GLU A 91 -12.53 0.66 7.52
CA GLU A 91 -12.51 2.06 7.07
C GLU A 91 -13.87 2.75 7.23
N LYS A 92 -14.98 2.03 6.99
CA LYS A 92 -16.33 2.54 7.30
C LYS A 92 -16.50 2.84 8.78
N ARG A 93 -16.01 1.95 9.66
CA ARG A 93 -16.07 2.14 11.10
C ARG A 93 -15.25 3.37 11.52
N ASN A 94 -14.00 3.47 11.06
CA ASN A 94 -13.12 4.60 11.36
C ASN A 94 -13.75 5.95 10.95
N ARG A 95 -14.38 6.00 9.77
CA ARG A 95 -15.06 7.21 9.29
C ARG A 95 -16.30 7.58 10.11
N ARG A 96 -17.08 6.58 10.57
CA ARG A 96 -18.23 6.82 11.46
C ARG A 96 -17.81 7.34 12.82
N GLU A 97 -16.65 6.90 13.34
CA GLU A 97 -16.12 7.35 14.62
C GLU A 97 -15.50 8.76 14.53
N ALA A 98 -15.10 9.20 13.35
CA ALA A 98 -14.52 10.52 13.10
C ALA A 98 -15.54 11.64 12.78
N ALA A 99 -16.81 11.29 12.53
CA ALA A 99 -17.90 12.20 12.20
C ALA A 99 -18.73 12.59 13.42
#